data_AF-A0A822DJ76-F1
#
_entry.id   AF-A0A822DJ76-F1
#
_cell.length_a   1.000
_cell.length_b   1.000
_cell.length_c   1.000
_cell.angle_alpha   90.00
_cell.angle_beta   90.00
_cell.angle_gamma   90.00
#
_symmetry.space_group_name_H-M   'P 1'
#
loop_
_entity.id
_entity.type
_entity.pdbx_description
1 polymer ?
#
loop_
_entity_poly.entity_id
_entity_poly.type
_entity_poly.pdbx_seq_one_letter_code
_entity_poly.pdbx_strand_id
1 'polypeptide(L)'
;LGGAADLTSALAGEGVDLAMLDATELALAIINADDLKQAIHNYEQKMFSRAAKAADESATNLDLFISPGNAAKLMAEIFKKLMTSGPLNDKEIPVTE
;
A
#
# COMPACT_ATOMS: atom_id res chain seq x y z
N LEU A 1 -15.27 -4.28 -1.01
CA LEU A 1 -14.26 -4.36 -2.10
C LEU A 1 -13.90 -2.95 -2.53
N GLY A 2 -12.64 -2.68 -2.82
CA GLY A 2 -12.17 -1.35 -3.26
C GLY A 2 -12.24 -0.27 -2.17
N GLY A 3 -12.26 1.00 -2.55
CA GLY A 3 -12.07 2.17 -1.65
C GLY A 3 -13.06 2.33 -0.47
N ALA A 4 -14.11 1.52 -0.39
CA ALA A 4 -14.99 1.43 0.79
C ALA A 4 -14.47 0.44 1.86
N ALA A 5 -13.55 -0.46 1.51
CA ALA A 5 -12.92 -1.42 2.40
C ALA A 5 -11.46 -1.07 2.72
N ASP A 6 -10.87 -0.14 1.98
CA ASP A 6 -9.49 0.30 2.18
C ASP A 6 -9.41 1.81 1.89
N LEU A 7 -9.27 2.62 2.95
CA LEU A 7 -9.08 4.06 2.79
C LEU A 7 -7.58 4.31 2.55
N THR A 8 -7.11 3.98 1.36
CA THR A 8 -5.73 4.22 0.96
C THR A 8 -5.52 5.69 0.59
N SER A 9 -4.50 6.31 1.16
CA SER A 9 -4.07 7.66 0.78
C SER A 9 -3.73 7.69 -0.71
N ALA A 10 -4.12 8.76 -1.41
CA ALA A 10 -3.87 8.93 -2.85
C ALA A 10 -2.38 8.87 -3.25
N LEU A 11 -1.45 8.86 -2.28
CA LEU A 11 -0.01 8.75 -2.51
C LEU A 11 0.50 7.32 -2.76
N ALA A 12 -0.27 6.26 -2.46
CA ALA A 12 0.14 4.88 -2.81
C ALA A 12 -0.21 4.51 -4.26
N GLY A 13 -1.12 5.24 -4.93
CA GLY A 13 -1.42 5.03 -6.35
C GLY A 13 -2.17 3.73 -6.72
N GLU A 14 -2.40 2.80 -5.79
CA GLU A 14 -2.91 1.44 -6.08
C GLU A 14 -4.43 1.22 -5.85
N GLY A 15 -5.20 2.26 -5.50
CA GLY A 15 -6.58 2.08 -5.00
C GLY A 15 -7.57 1.41 -5.97
N VAL A 16 -7.39 1.56 -7.30
CA VAL A 16 -8.26 0.94 -8.32
C VAL A 16 -7.79 -0.48 -8.66
N ASP A 17 -6.48 -0.71 -8.76
CA ASP A 17 -5.91 -2.02 -9.08
C ASP A 17 -6.18 -3.04 -7.97
N LEU A 18 -6.13 -2.60 -6.71
CA LEU A 18 -6.48 -3.43 -5.56
C LEU A 18 -7.96 -3.84 -5.55
N ALA A 19 -8.86 -2.99 -6.04
CA ALA A 19 -10.29 -3.30 -6.14
C ALA A 19 -10.58 -4.41 -7.18
N MET A 20 -9.85 -4.41 -8.30
CA MET A 20 -9.97 -5.44 -9.33
C MET A 20 -9.38 -6.78 -8.87
N LEU A 21 -8.26 -6.73 -8.15
CA LEU A 21 -7.66 -7.91 -7.53
C LEU A 21 -8.60 -8.51 -6.47
N ASP A 22 -9.16 -7.68 -5.59
CA ASP A 22 -10.14 -8.05 -4.59
C ASP A 22 -11.35 -8.80 -5.17
N ALA A 23 -11.93 -8.24 -6.23
CA ALA A 23 -13.09 -8.85 -6.90
C ALA A 23 -12.74 -10.22 -7.50
N THR A 24 -11.54 -10.34 -8.09
CA THR A 24 -11.08 -11.59 -8.71
C THR A 24 -10.78 -12.66 -7.66
N GLU A 25 -10.09 -12.31 -6.58
CA GLU A 25 -9.75 -13.23 -5.48
C GLU A 25 -11.00 -13.71 -4.74
N LEU A 26 -11.96 -12.82 -4.49
CA LEU A 26 -13.23 -13.20 -3.88
C LEU A 26 -14.04 -14.12 -4.80
N ALA A 27 -14.15 -13.79 -6.09
CA ALA A 27 -14.85 -14.64 -7.05
C ALA A 27 -14.22 -16.04 -7.12
N LEU A 28 -12.89 -16.13 -7.16
CA LEU A 28 -12.15 -17.40 -7.13
C LEU A 28 -12.37 -18.17 -5.82
N ALA A 29 -12.43 -17.48 -4.68
CA ALA A 29 -12.70 -18.13 -3.39
C ALA A 29 -14.12 -18.72 -3.36
N ILE A 30 -15.11 -18.00 -3.91
CA ILE A 30 -16.50 -18.44 -3.93
C ILE A 30 -16.71 -19.65 -4.84
N ILE A 31 -16.18 -19.65 -6.07
CA ILE A 31 -16.43 -20.74 -7.03
C ILE A 31 -15.77 -22.07 -6.64
N ASN A 32 -14.76 -22.04 -5.77
CA ASN A 32 -13.99 -23.21 -5.35
C ASN A 32 -14.38 -23.72 -3.95
N ALA A 33 -15.42 -23.17 -3.33
CA ALA A 33 -15.76 -23.48 -1.94
C ALA A 33 -17.17 -24.07 -1.81
N ASP A 34 -17.27 -25.11 -0.98
CA ASP A 34 -18.55 -25.70 -0.56
C ASP A 34 -19.23 -24.87 0.56
N ASP A 35 -18.45 -24.09 1.31
CA ASP A 35 -18.93 -23.17 2.36
C ASP A 35 -18.54 -21.72 2.04
N LEU A 36 -19.55 -20.91 1.72
CA LEU A 36 -19.41 -19.50 1.41
C LEU A 36 -18.80 -18.68 2.56
N LYS A 37 -19.15 -18.99 3.82
CA LYS A 37 -18.62 -18.23 4.96
C LYS A 37 -17.13 -18.48 5.13
N GLN A 38 -16.71 -19.73 4.95
CA GLN A 38 -15.30 -20.08 5.04
C GLN A 38 -14.50 -19.49 3.86
N ALA A 39 -15.09 -19.44 2.66
CA ALA A 39 -14.49 -18.77 1.50
C ALA A 39 -14.26 -17.27 1.74
N ILE A 40 -15.27 -16.57 2.23
CA ILE A 40 -15.20 -15.14 2.54
C ILE A 40 -14.14 -14.89 3.62
N HIS A 41 -14.14 -15.68 4.70
CA HIS A 41 -13.16 -15.53 5.77
C HIS A 41 -11.71 -15.68 5.26
N ASN A 42 -11.46 -16.68 4.41
CA ASN A 42 -10.13 -16.91 3.83
C ASN A 42 -9.71 -15.79 2.87
N TYR A 43 -10.65 -15.23 2.10
CA TYR A 43 -10.41 -14.07 1.27
C TYR A 43 -10.07 -12.84 2.12
N GLU A 44 -10.87 -12.56 3.15
CA GLU A 44 -10.69 -11.41 4.05
C GLU A 44 -9.33 -11.42 4.74
N GLN A 45 -8.84 -12.58 5.20
CA GLN A 45 -7.50 -12.69 5.80
C GLN A 45 -6.39 -12.22 4.85
N LYS A 46 -6.48 -12.58 3.56
CA LYS A 46 -5.50 -12.16 2.54
C LYS A 46 -5.64 -10.67 2.23
N MET A 47 -6.87 -10.20 2.09
CA MET A 47 -7.19 -8.80 1.83
C MET A 47 -6.68 -7.89 2.95
N PHE A 48 -6.94 -8.23 4.22
CA PHE A 48 -6.51 -7.43 5.36
C PHE A 48 -4.99 -7.34 5.47
N SER A 49 -4.26 -8.44 5.21
CA SER A 49 -2.80 -8.41 5.23
C SER A 49 -2.22 -7.48 4.16
N ARG A 50 -2.85 -7.43 2.98
CA ARG A 50 -2.45 -6.53 1.89
C ARG A 50 -2.80 -5.07 2.21
N ALA A 51 -4.03 -4.83 2.68
CA ALA A 51 -4.50 -3.50 3.09
C ALA A 51 -3.60 -2.89 4.17
N ALA A 52 -3.23 -3.68 5.18
CA ALA A 52 -2.34 -3.22 6.25
C ALA A 52 -0.97 -2.77 5.71
N LYS A 53 -0.40 -3.51 4.77
CA LYS A 53 0.86 -3.14 4.12
C LYS A 53 0.72 -1.86 3.30
N ALA A 54 -0.33 -1.75 2.49
CA ALA A 54 -0.58 -0.57 1.66
C ALA A 54 -0.84 0.70 2.50
N ALA A 55 -1.49 0.55 3.66
CA ALA A 55 -1.71 1.62 4.62
C ALA A 55 -0.39 2.11 5.26
N ASP A 56 0.50 1.19 5.63
CA ASP A 56 1.81 1.51 6.22
C ASP A 56 2.73 2.22 5.21
N GLU A 57 2.77 1.73 3.97
CA GLU A 57 3.49 2.38 2.87
C GLU A 57 2.90 3.76 2.56
N SER A 58 1.57 3.89 2.56
CA SER A 58 0.89 5.18 2.39
C SER A 58 1.25 6.19 3.48
N ALA A 59 1.27 5.75 4.74
CA ALA A 59 1.61 6.61 5.87
C ALA A 59 3.07 7.08 5.79
N THR A 60 3.98 6.16 5.51
CA THR A 60 5.41 6.45 5.30
C THR A 60 5.61 7.46 4.17
N ASN A 61 4.94 7.25 3.04
CA ASN A 61 5.00 8.17 1.90
C ASN A 61 4.42 9.55 2.26
N LEU A 62 3.30 9.60 2.98
CA LEU A 62 2.69 10.86 3.40
C LEU A 62 3.65 11.70 4.27
N ASP A 63 4.34 11.06 5.22
CA ASP A 63 5.33 11.72 6.08
C ASP A 63 6.55 12.19 5.29
N LEU A 64 6.99 11.43 4.29
CA LEU A 64 8.12 11.82 3.43
C LEU A 64 7.79 13.02 2.53
N PHE A 65 6.61 13.03 1.92
CA PHE A 65 6.27 14.00 0.86
C PHE A 65 5.50 15.23 1.37
N ILE A 66 4.78 15.14 2.49
CA ILE A 66 3.79 16.16 2.93
C ILE A 66 3.96 16.56 4.42
N SER A 67 5.09 16.24 5.04
CA SER A 67 5.37 16.64 6.43
C SER A 67 5.57 18.16 6.62
N PRO A 68 5.06 18.74 7.73
CA PRO A 68 5.24 20.16 8.03
C PRO A 68 6.72 20.52 8.22
N GLY A 69 7.28 21.30 7.29
CA GLY A 69 8.54 22.02 7.47
C GLY A 69 9.83 21.31 7.01
N ASN A 70 9.81 20.01 6.70
CA ASN A 70 11.01 19.26 6.29
C ASN A 70 10.86 18.45 4.98
N ALA A 71 9.64 18.22 4.46
CA ALA A 71 9.40 17.42 3.25
C ALA A 71 10.27 17.79 2.05
N ALA A 72 10.42 19.09 1.75
CA ALA A 72 11.24 19.56 0.62
C ALA A 72 12.74 19.21 0.79
N LYS A 73 13.24 19.21 2.02
CA LYS A 73 14.63 18.86 2.33
C LYS A 73 14.86 17.35 2.22
N LEU A 74 13.95 16.55 2.77
CA LEU A 74 13.96 15.10 2.63
C LEU A 74 13.94 14.68 1.16
N MET A 75 13.08 15.31 0.35
CA MET A 75 13.03 15.05 -1.08
C MET A 75 14.30 15.41 -1.83
N ALA A 76 14.92 16.55 -1.48
CA ALA A 76 16.21 16.92 -2.07
C ALA A 76 17.31 15.88 -1.74
N GLU A 77 17.32 15.32 -0.53
CA GLU A 77 18.26 14.28 -0.13
C GLU A 77 18.03 12.96 -0.86
N ILE A 78 16.77 12.55 -1.03
CA ILE A 78 16.36 11.37 -1.81
C ILE A 78 16.83 11.50 -3.26
N PHE A 79 16.53 12.63 -3.91
CA PHE A 79 16.97 12.88 -5.29
C PHE A 79 18.49 12.90 -5.43
N LYS A 80 19.19 13.52 -4.46
CA LYS A 80 20.65 13.54 -4.45
C LYS A 80 21.21 12.11 -4.39
N LYS A 81 20.69 11.25 -3.50
CA LYS A 81 21.11 9.85 -3.42
C LYS A 81 20.85 9.08 -4.72
N LEU A 82 19.66 9.24 -5.32
CA LEU A 82 19.32 8.59 -6.59
C LEU A 82 20.32 8.94 -7.69
N MET A 83 20.75 10.21 -7.75
CA MET A 83 21.73 10.67 -8.73
C MET A 83 23.17 10.22 -8.44
N THR A 84 23.53 9.95 -7.20
CA THR A 84 24.91 9.57 -6.82
C THR A 84 25.12 8.06 -6.65
N SER A 85 24.07 7.31 -6.35
CA SER A 85 24.17 5.95 -5.82
C SER A 85 23.31 4.92 -6.57
N GLY A 86 22.47 5.35 -7.53
CA GLY A 86 21.53 4.47 -8.22
C GLY A 86 20.19 4.30 -7.48
N PRO A 87 19.32 3.37 -7.90
CA PRO A 87 18.01 3.18 -7.27
C PRO A 87 18.13 2.86 -5.77
N LEU A 88 17.25 3.47 -4.98
CA LEU A 88 17.21 3.32 -3.52
C LEU A 88 16.60 1.98 -3.11
N ASN A 89 17.14 1.41 -2.03
CA ASN A 89 16.58 0.24 -1.37
C ASN A 89 15.67 0.68 -0.21
N ASP A 90 14.71 -0.15 0.22
CA ASP A 90 13.76 0.18 1.32
C ASP A 90 14.44 0.62 2.63
N LYS A 91 15.69 0.18 2.86
CA LYS A 91 16.50 0.54 4.05
C LYS A 91 17.16 1.92 3.97
N GLU A 92 17.13 2.55 2.81
CA GLU A 92 17.86 3.80 2.52
C GLU A 92 16.95 5.02 2.46
N ILE A 93 15.63 4.78 2.55
CA ILE A 93 14.60 5.81 2.67
C ILE A 93 14.71 6.43 4.07
N PRO A 94 14.96 7.74 4.18
CA PRO A 94 15.11 8.41 5.46
C PRO A 94 13.79 8.38 6.24
N VAL A 95 13.76 7.69 7.37
CA VAL A 95 12.59 7.65 8.27
C VAL A 95 12.52 8.97 9.02
N THR A 96 11.38 9.64 8.99
CA THR A 96 11.10 10.80 9.84
C THR A 96 10.85 10.33 11.27
N GLU A 97 11.67 10.78 12.23
CA GLU A 97 11.38 10.72 13.68
C GLU A 97 10.30 11.74 14.08
#